data_AF-A0A3M1R312-F1
#
_entry.id   AF-A0A3M1R312-F1
#
_cell.length_a   1.000
_cell.length_b   1.000
_cell.length_c   1.000
_cell.angle_alpha   90.00
_cell.angle_beta   90.00
_cell.angle_gamma   90.00
#
_symmetry.space_group_name_H-M   'P 1'
#
loop_
_entity.id
_entity.type
_entity.pdbx_description
1 polymer ?
#
loop_
_entity_poly.entity_id
_entity_poly.type
_entity_poly.pdbx_seq_one_letter_code
_entity_poly.pdbx_strand_id
1 'polypeptide(L)' 'MAKRESPNLLVFDLDGTLVDSLRDIADALNECLELLGLPPRPVDDYRYMVGEGVPKLCQR' A
#
# COMPACT_ATOMS: atom_id res chain seq x y z
N MET A 1 -29.57 17.64 -22.15
CA MET A 1 -28.71 17.22 -21.02
C MET A 1 -27.47 18.11 -21.02
N ALA A 2 -27.14 18.76 -19.91
CA ALA A 2 -25.96 19.63 -19.84
C ALA A 2 -24.69 18.79 -19.90
N LYS A 3 -23.75 19.16 -20.77
CA LYS A 3 -22.45 18.51 -20.91
C LYS A 3 -21.63 18.85 -19.68
N ARG A 4 -21.20 17.84 -18.92
CA ARG A 4 -20.32 18.05 -17.75
C ARG A 4 -18.93 18.41 -18.27
N GLU A 5 -18.36 19.51 -17.82
CA GLU A 5 -16.99 19.89 -18.21
C GLU A 5 -15.98 18.86 -17.71
N SER A 6 -14.98 18.57 -18.55
CA SER A 6 -13.91 17.63 -18.25
C SER A 6 -12.89 18.27 -17.30
N PRO A 7 -12.34 17.53 -16.32
CA PRO A 7 -11.33 18.07 -15.43
C PRO A 7 -10.03 18.40 -16.19
N ASN A 8 -9.43 19.54 -15.85
CA ASN A 8 -8.19 20.03 -16.46
C ASN A 8 -6.93 19.33 -15.94
N LEU A 9 -7.02 18.63 -14.79
CA LEU A 9 -5.93 17.89 -14.17
C LEU A 9 -6.50 16.68 -13.42
N LEU A 10 -5.79 15.56 -13.51
CA LEU A 10 -6.05 14.36 -12.74
C LEU A 10 -4.73 13.96 -12.05
N VAL A 11 -4.79 13.74 -10.74
CA VAL A 11 -3.68 13.20 -9.95
C VAL A 11 -4.15 11.87 -9.39
N PHE A 12 -3.30 10.86 -9.52
CA PHE A 12 -3.58 9.51 -9.07
C PHE A 12 -2.59 9.15 -7.98
N ASP A 13 -3.11 8.50 -6.94
CA ASP A 13 -2.27 7.76 -6.02
C ASP A 13 -1.66 6.54 -6.74
N LEU A 14 -0.59 5.96 -6.20
CA LEU A 14 0.09 4.82 -6.82
C LEU A 14 -0.45 3.51 -6.26
N ASP A 15 -0.23 3.27 -4.97
CA ASP A 15 -0.49 2.01 -4.29
C ASP A 15 -2.00 1.78 -4.14
N GLY A 16 -2.50 0.67 -4.69
CA GLY A 16 -3.92 0.35 -4.69
C GLY A 16 -4.78 1.21 -5.62
N THR A 17 -4.20 2.18 -6.34
CA THR A 17 -4.89 2.99 -7.35
C THR A 17 -4.40 2.67 -8.76
N LEU A 18 -3.11 2.89 -9.05
CA LEU A 18 -2.52 2.56 -10.34
C LEU A 18 -1.88 1.17 -10.35
N VAL A 19 -1.42 0.68 -9.19
CA VAL A 19 -0.72 -0.60 -9.05
C VAL A 19 -1.33 -1.39 -7.89
N ASP A 20 -1.62 -2.67 -8.11
CA ASP A 20 -1.95 -3.62 -7.02
C ASP A 20 -0.66 -4.09 -6.34
N SER A 21 -0.10 -3.24 -5.49
CA SER A 21 1.20 -3.42 -4.84
C SER A 21 1.12 -4.12 -3.47
N LEU A 22 -0.07 -4.53 -3.02
CA LEU A 22 -0.27 -5.06 -1.66
C LEU A 22 0.62 -6.28 -1.38
N ARG A 23 0.71 -7.21 -2.33
CA ARG A 23 1.50 -8.43 -2.16
C ARG A 23 2.99 -8.13 -2.09
N ASP A 24 3.48 -7.29 -2.99
CA ASP A 24 4.90 -6.92 -3.06
C ASP A 24 5.36 -6.21 -1.77
N ILE A 25 4.52 -5.30 -1.25
CA ILE A 25 4.80 -4.61 0.02
C ILE A 25 4.79 -5.60 1.20
N ALA A 26 3.83 -6.52 1.23
CA ALA A 26 3.75 -7.55 2.27
C ALA A 26 4.96 -8.50 2.25
N ASP A 27 5.39 -8.93 1.06
CA ASP A 27 6.54 -9.81 0.90
C ASP A 27 7.83 -9.10 1.37
N ALA A 28 8.04 -7.83 0.98
CA ALA A 28 9.19 -7.04 1.45
C ALA A 28 9.21 -6.83 2.98
N LEU A 29 8.05 -6.59 3.60
CA LEU A 29 7.96 -6.44 5.06
C LEU A 29 8.15 -7.76 5.79
N ASN A 30 7.66 -8.87 5.22
CA ASN A 30 7.89 -10.21 5.77
C ASN A 30 9.37 -10.59 5.70
N GLU A 31 10.07 -10.26 4.63
CA GLU A 31 11.54 -10.41 4.57
C GLU A 31 12.23 -9.61 5.69
N CYS A 32 11.78 -8.37 5.94
CA CYS A 32 12.32 -7.56 7.04
C CYS A 32 12.04 -8.17 8.43
N LEU A 33 10.85 -8.75 8.65
CA LEU A 33 10.51 -9.43 9.89
C LEU A 33 11.38 -10.66 10.11
N GLU A 34 11.60 -11.46 9.06
CA GLU A 34 12.45 -12.65 9.11
C GLU A 34 13.90 -12.29 9.46
N LEU A 35 14.45 -11.25 8.84
CA LEU A 35 15.80 -10.73 9.16
C LEU A 35 15.94 -10.27 10.62
N LEU A 36 14.84 -9.87 11.26
CA LEU A 36 14.80 -9.46 12.67
C LEU A 36 14.46 -10.63 13.63
N GLY A 37 14.29 -11.85 13.10
CA GLY A 37 13.88 -13.02 13.89
C GLY A 37 12.43 -12.95 14.40
N LEU A 38 11.58 -12.20 13.71
CA LEU A 38 10.16 -12.03 14.03
C LEU A 38 9.29 -12.88 13.09
N PRO A 39 8.10 -13.34 13.55
CA PRO A 39 7.20 -14.11 12.70
C PRO A 39 6.63 -13.24 11.56
N PRO A 40 6.48 -13.78 10.34
CA PRO A 40 5.81 -13.09 9.24
C PRO A 40 4.32 -12.93 9.53
N ARG A 41 3.68 -11.98 8.84
CA ARG A 41 2.24 -11.71 8.93
C ARG A 41 1.52 -12.08 7.63
N PRO A 42 0.24 -12.48 7.70
CA PRO A 42 -0.61 -12.61 6.53
C PRO A 42 -0.65 -11.32 5.68
N VAL A 43 -0.73 -11.47 4.36
CA VAL A 43 -0.78 -10.33 3.41
C VAL A 43 -1.95 -9.37 3.72
N ASP A 44 -3.09 -9.91 4.15
CA ASP A 44 -4.28 -9.11 4.46
C ASP A 44 -4.07 -8.18 5.66
N ASP A 45 -3.12 -8.47 6.57
CA ASP A 45 -2.82 -7.59 7.71
C ASP A 45 -2.23 -6.24 7.24
N TYR A 46 -1.59 -6.21 6.06
CA TYR A 46 -0.97 -5.00 5.50
C TYR A 46 -1.98 -4.11 4.76
N ARG A 47 -3.16 -4.62 4.40
CA ARG A 47 -4.13 -3.92 3.54
C ARG A 47 -4.50 -2.53 4.05
N TYR A 48 -4.62 -2.38 5.36
CA TYR A 48 -5.00 -1.13 6.02
C TYR A 48 -3.79 -0.33 6.53
N MET A 49 -2.58 -0.74 6.18
CA MET A 49 -1.33 -0.05 6.52
C MET A 49 -0.68 0.58 5.28
N VAL A 50 -0.90 0.00 4.10
CA VAL A 50 -0.46 0.56 2.81
C VAL A 50 -1.13 1.92 2.58
N GLY A 51 -0.35 2.90 2.09
CA GLY A 51 -0.78 4.29 1.91
C GLY A 51 -0.60 5.20 3.13
N GLU A 52 -0.42 4.65 4.34
CA GLU A 52 -0.10 5.44 5.55
C GLU A 52 1.41 5.71 5.72
N GLY A 53 2.23 5.19 4.80
CA GLY A 53 3.67 5.36 4.78
C GLY A 53 4.45 4.39 5.66
N VAL A 54 5.78 4.42 5.53
CA VAL A 54 6.71 3.49 6.19
C VAL A 54 6.59 3.44 7.72
N PRO A 55 6.43 4.56 8.45
CA PRO A 55 6.32 4.50 9.91
C PRO A 55 5.16 3.64 10.39
N LYS A 56 4.02 3.68 9.69
CA LYS A 56 2.87 2.83 10.01
C LYS A 56 3.18 1.36 9.75
N LEU A 57 3.78 1.06 8.60
CA LEU A 57 4.18 -0.30 8.18
C LEU A 57 5.17 -0.95 9.15
N CYS A 58 6.02 -0.15 9.79
CA CYS A 58 7.04 -0.62 10.73
C CYS A 58 6.65 -0.47 12.22
N GLN A 59 5.40 -0.09 12.52
CA GLN A 59 4.95 0.10 13.89
C GLN A 59 4.80 -1.25 14.61
N ARG A 60 5.30 -1.31 15.85
CA ARG A 60 5.16 -2.46 16.74
C ARG A 60 3.77 -2.55 17.36
#